data_AF-A0A8J7QJ58-F1
#
_entry.id   AF-A0A8J7QJ58-F1
#
_cell.length_a   1.000
_cell.length_b   1.000
_cell.length_c   1.000
_cell.angle_alpha   90.00
_cell.angle_beta   90.00
_cell.angle_gamma   90.00
#
_symmetry.space_group_name_H-M   'P 1'
#
loop_
_entity.id
_entity.type
_entity.pdbx_description
1 polymer ?
#
loop_
_entity_poly.entity_id
_entity_poly.type
_entity_poly.pdbx_seq_one_letter_code
_entity_poly.pdbx_strand_id
1 'polypeptide(L)'
;MKKLHHIVPLLRLPAIVTLAFVMAWLVLYDFGELGSFVPADKAADFETGDFYQMVEQAGSVRTLCDDVVLVPIDGLSRREIASVIDEITLYDPKVIAIDLLWGFPQPETDSLLCDVLDSGILTVVPDTTAYIYNQVPELIEGHVELYTEGASNTVRLLADGESMAAKVARILRPGLPVGKIADNHGLIHYGHYDFHILKPEQLALHPEIIKGNAVFIGTLSDPADMHSTPVSAEMSGTLIHATSVATMIDSFRDVRNSPEWFDWLLAIVFCTLFVFLNLRSQSWRGGQLIMRVSQIALLLLIVTGGTFIYLHTGLSINFSRPLLMVGAAALAVDIWCGAEAFINHKSHKKSHKR
;
A
#
# COMPACT_ATOMS: atom_id res chain seq x y z
N MET A 1 8.14 8.41 -57.58
CA MET A 1 7.77 7.30 -56.66
C MET A 1 8.90 6.81 -55.73
N LYS A 2 10.17 7.27 -55.83
CA LYS A 2 11.27 6.86 -54.91
C LYS A 2 11.28 7.56 -53.54
N LYS A 3 10.78 8.81 -53.42
CA LYS A 3 10.73 9.53 -52.13
C LYS A 3 9.72 8.96 -51.13
N LEU A 4 8.65 8.29 -51.60
CA LEU A 4 7.63 7.71 -50.73
C LEU A 4 8.12 6.43 -50.02
N HIS A 5 9.10 5.73 -50.60
CA HIS A 5 9.60 4.45 -50.08
C HIS A 5 10.50 4.59 -48.84
N HIS A 6 11.07 5.78 -48.61
CA HIS A 6 11.84 6.10 -47.39
C HIS A 6 10.99 6.72 -46.27
N ILE A 7 9.83 7.28 -46.58
CA ILE A 7 8.93 7.92 -45.61
C ILE A 7 8.11 6.87 -44.83
N VAL A 8 7.75 5.77 -45.48
CA VAL A 8 6.98 4.65 -44.88
C VAL A 8 7.66 4.05 -43.64
N PRO A 9 8.96 3.69 -43.64
CA PRO A 9 9.60 3.13 -42.43
C PRO A 9 9.75 4.13 -41.28
N LEU A 10 9.83 5.44 -41.57
CA LEU A 10 10.01 6.48 -40.54
C LEU A 10 8.71 6.77 -39.76
N LEU A 11 7.55 6.59 -40.39
CA LEU A 11 6.23 6.80 -39.76
C LEU A 11 5.68 5.57 -39.03
N ARG A 12 6.27 4.37 -39.22
CA ARG A 12 5.79 3.12 -38.62
C ARG A 12 5.85 3.11 -37.11
N LEU A 13 7.02 3.45 -36.56
CA LEU A 13 7.25 3.47 -35.12
C LEU A 13 6.25 4.39 -34.40
N PRO A 14 6.14 5.70 -34.74
CA PRO A 14 5.20 6.58 -34.06
C PRO A 14 3.75 6.13 -34.25
N ALA A 15 3.36 5.61 -35.43
CA ALA A 15 2.00 5.13 -35.64
C ALA A 15 1.63 3.93 -34.75
N ILE A 16 2.54 2.98 -34.58
CA ILE A 16 2.33 1.81 -33.71
C ILE A 16 2.29 2.24 -32.24
N VAL A 17 3.17 3.16 -31.82
CA VAL A 17 3.16 3.69 -30.45
C VAL A 17 1.85 4.44 -30.16
N THR A 18 1.37 5.26 -31.11
CA THR A 18 0.06 5.93 -30.98
C THR A 18 -1.08 4.92 -30.88
N LEU A 19 -1.07 3.87 -31.69
CA LEU A 19 -2.07 2.80 -31.62
C LEU A 19 -2.03 2.09 -30.25
N ALA A 20 -0.85 1.78 -29.74
CA ALA A 20 -0.66 1.18 -28.42
C ALA A 20 -1.19 2.11 -27.31
N PHE A 21 -0.91 3.41 -27.40
CA PHE A 21 -1.41 4.41 -26.47
C PHE A 21 -2.94 4.47 -26.48
N VAL A 22 -3.57 4.54 -27.66
CA VAL A 22 -5.04 4.55 -27.77
C VAL A 22 -5.63 3.29 -27.16
N MET A 23 -5.07 2.11 -27.45
CA MET A 23 -5.55 0.86 -26.84
C MET A 23 -5.39 0.85 -25.32
N ALA A 24 -4.24 1.28 -24.80
CA ALA A 24 -4.01 1.38 -23.36
C ALA A 24 -4.97 2.38 -22.69
N TRP A 25 -5.23 3.51 -23.34
CA TRP A 25 -6.19 4.52 -22.88
C TRP A 25 -7.61 3.96 -22.80
N LEU A 26 -8.07 3.28 -23.85
CA LEU A 26 -9.39 2.63 -23.86
C LEU A 26 -9.53 1.60 -22.73
N VAL A 27 -8.45 0.86 -22.42
CA VAL A 27 -8.48 -0.11 -21.32
C VAL A 27 -8.57 0.56 -19.95
N LEU A 28 -7.81 1.64 -19.72
CA LEU A 28 -7.80 2.32 -18.42
C LEU A 28 -9.09 3.10 -18.14
N TYR A 29 -9.60 3.83 -19.13
CA TYR A 29 -10.66 4.80 -18.90
C TYR A 29 -12.02 4.32 -19.42
N ASP A 30 -12.10 3.72 -20.60
CA ASP A 30 -13.39 3.37 -21.21
C ASP A 30 -13.91 1.99 -20.76
N PHE A 31 -13.02 1.02 -20.53
CA PHE A 31 -13.41 -0.31 -20.05
C PHE A 31 -13.47 -0.40 -18.52
N GLY A 32 -12.78 0.48 -17.79
CA GLY A 32 -12.84 0.55 -16.32
C GLY A 32 -14.22 0.96 -15.79
N GLU A 33 -14.96 1.79 -16.52
CA GLU A 33 -16.28 2.28 -16.11
C GLU A 33 -17.44 1.32 -16.45
N LEU A 34 -17.20 0.29 -17.27
CA LEU A 34 -18.21 -0.71 -17.59
C LEU A 34 -18.28 -1.74 -16.46
N GLY A 35 -19.09 -1.45 -15.43
CA GLY A 35 -19.36 -2.31 -14.26
C GLY A 35 -19.95 -3.72 -14.54
N SER A 36 -19.86 -4.20 -15.79
CA SER A 36 -20.19 -5.57 -16.21
C SER A 36 -18.98 -6.52 -16.20
N PHE A 37 -17.75 -6.01 -16.07
CA PHE A 37 -16.55 -6.82 -15.84
C PHE A 37 -16.22 -6.85 -14.34
N VAL A 38 -16.84 -7.78 -13.59
CA VAL A 38 -16.59 -8.01 -12.15
C VAL A 38 -15.10 -8.27 -11.78
N PRO A 39 -14.20 -8.77 -12.66
CA PRO A 39 -12.76 -8.79 -12.37
C PRO A 39 -12.09 -7.41 -12.40
N ALA A 40 -12.74 -6.39 -12.96
CA ALA A 40 -12.19 -5.04 -13.09
C ALA A 40 -12.16 -4.32 -11.74
N ASP A 41 -13.15 -4.50 -10.85
CA ASP A 41 -13.16 -3.82 -9.55
C ASP A 41 -11.95 -4.22 -8.68
N LYS A 42 -11.59 -5.51 -8.69
CA LYS A 42 -10.39 -6.02 -7.99
C LYS A 42 -9.08 -5.67 -8.71
N ALA A 43 -9.10 -5.55 -10.03
CA ALA A 43 -7.92 -5.13 -10.81
C ALA A 43 -7.71 -3.61 -10.76
N ALA A 44 -8.78 -2.83 -10.53
CA ALA A 44 -8.77 -1.38 -10.41
C ALA A 44 -8.26 -0.93 -9.04
N ASP A 45 -8.47 -1.73 -7.99
CA ASP A 45 -7.92 -1.48 -6.65
C ASP A 45 -6.50 -2.05 -6.45
N PHE A 46 -5.87 -2.54 -7.52
CA PHE A 46 -4.45 -2.90 -7.46
C PHE A 46 -3.59 -1.64 -7.49
N GLU A 47 -3.00 -1.30 -6.35
CA GLU A 47 -2.00 -0.24 -6.29
C GLU A 47 -0.58 -0.79 -6.37
N THR A 48 0.24 -0.16 -7.21
CA THR A 48 1.66 -0.54 -7.32
C THR A 48 2.41 -0.36 -5.99
N GLY A 49 1.99 0.61 -5.16
CA GLY A 49 2.51 0.81 -3.81
C GLY A 49 2.36 -0.43 -2.94
N ASP A 50 1.24 -1.15 -3.07
CA ASP A 50 0.99 -2.35 -2.28
C ASP A 50 1.99 -3.47 -2.61
N PHE A 51 2.25 -3.67 -3.90
CA PHE A 51 3.25 -4.64 -4.35
C PHE A 51 4.64 -4.34 -3.77
N TYR A 52 5.02 -3.06 -3.69
CA TYR A 52 6.31 -2.70 -3.09
C TYR A 52 6.37 -3.05 -1.59
N GLN A 53 5.30 -2.77 -0.84
CA GLN A 53 5.24 -3.12 0.57
C GLN A 53 5.25 -4.63 0.79
N MET A 54 4.57 -5.40 -0.06
CA MET A 54 4.62 -6.87 -0.02
C MET A 54 6.04 -7.40 -0.25
N VAL A 55 6.77 -6.82 -1.20
CA VAL A 55 8.17 -7.21 -1.45
C VAL A 55 9.07 -6.81 -0.28
N GLU A 56 8.86 -5.64 0.31
CA GLU A 56 9.59 -5.23 1.52
C GLU A 56 9.31 -6.17 2.70
N GLN A 57 8.05 -6.54 2.93
CA GLN A 57 7.64 -7.49 3.96
C GLN A 57 8.25 -8.88 3.76
N ALA A 58 8.33 -9.35 2.51
CA ALA A 58 8.95 -10.62 2.17
C ALA A 58 10.49 -10.60 2.27
N GLY A 59 11.09 -9.41 2.41
CA GLY A 59 12.51 -9.23 2.63
C GLY A 59 12.97 -9.73 4.00
N SER A 60 14.28 -9.99 4.14
CA SER A 60 14.86 -10.52 5.39
C SER A 60 15.30 -9.44 6.39
N VAL A 61 15.14 -8.16 6.06
CA VAL A 61 15.62 -7.04 6.88
C VAL A 61 14.42 -6.16 7.21
N ARG A 62 13.86 -6.37 8.40
CA ARG A 62 12.83 -5.52 9.00
C ARG A 62 13.44 -4.72 10.14
N THR A 63 12.84 -3.57 10.43
CA THR A 63 13.28 -2.68 11.50
C THR A 63 12.39 -2.88 12.70
N LEU A 64 12.97 -3.21 13.84
CA LEU A 64 12.25 -3.26 15.11
C LEU A 64 11.94 -1.84 15.58
N CYS A 65 10.67 -1.52 15.79
CA CYS A 65 10.25 -0.27 16.40
C CYS A 65 10.32 -0.40 17.92
N ASP A 66 11.41 0.04 18.53
CA ASP A 66 11.64 -0.09 19.97
C ASP A 66 10.80 0.88 20.82
N ASP A 67 10.14 1.88 20.22
CA ASP A 67 9.30 2.87 20.91
C ASP A 67 7.86 2.40 21.15
N VAL A 68 7.44 1.30 20.51
CA VAL A 68 6.06 0.79 20.52
C VAL A 68 6.04 -0.68 20.94
N VAL A 69 5.23 -0.98 21.95
CA VAL A 69 5.04 -2.32 22.50
C VAL A 69 3.58 -2.72 22.35
N LEU A 70 3.34 -3.93 21.86
CA LEU A 70 2.00 -4.50 21.73
C LEU A 70 1.75 -5.48 22.88
N VAL A 71 0.61 -5.32 23.55
CA VAL A 71 0.12 -6.24 24.58
C VAL A 71 -1.22 -6.82 24.12
N PRO A 72 -1.21 -8.00 23.45
CA PRO A 72 -2.44 -8.66 23.06
C PRO A 72 -3.22 -9.11 24.28
N ILE A 73 -4.52 -8.84 24.27
CA ILE A 73 -5.48 -9.24 25.32
C ILE A 73 -6.57 -10.16 24.79
N ASP A 74 -6.28 -10.87 23.69
CA ASP A 74 -7.17 -11.84 23.07
C ASP A 74 -7.70 -12.87 24.09
N GLY A 75 -9.02 -12.98 24.18
CA GLY A 75 -9.69 -13.96 25.04
C GLY A 75 -9.71 -13.62 26.54
N LEU A 76 -9.19 -12.46 26.97
CA LEU A 76 -9.24 -12.03 28.36
C LEU A 76 -10.62 -11.47 28.75
N SER A 77 -11.00 -11.68 30.00
CA SER A 77 -12.15 -11.02 30.63
C SER A 77 -11.82 -9.57 30.99
N ARG A 78 -12.85 -8.72 31.17
CA ARG A 78 -12.66 -7.32 31.60
C ARG A 78 -11.85 -7.16 32.89
N ARG A 79 -12.00 -8.10 33.82
CA ARG A 79 -11.21 -8.12 35.07
C ARG A 79 -9.73 -8.39 34.81
N GLU A 80 -9.43 -9.32 33.91
CA GLU A 80 -8.06 -9.63 33.51
C GLU A 80 -7.46 -8.46 32.73
N ILE A 81 -8.23 -7.83 31.83
CA ILE A 81 -7.80 -6.61 31.11
C ILE A 81 -7.46 -5.49 32.11
N ALA A 82 -8.31 -5.26 33.12
CA ALA A 82 -8.03 -4.26 34.16
C ALA A 82 -6.73 -4.57 34.92
N SER A 83 -6.50 -5.84 35.27
CA SER A 83 -5.25 -6.28 35.91
C SER A 83 -4.02 -6.06 35.03
N VAL A 84 -4.15 -6.27 33.71
CA VAL A 84 -3.07 -6.03 32.74
C VAL A 84 -2.76 -4.54 32.64
N ILE A 85 -3.78 -3.67 32.58
CA ILE A 85 -3.60 -2.21 32.54
C ILE A 85 -2.92 -1.73 33.83
N ASP A 86 -3.36 -2.22 35.00
CA ASP A 86 -2.74 -1.89 36.28
C ASP A 86 -1.27 -2.33 36.33
N GLU A 87 -0.95 -3.55 35.89
CA GLU A 87 0.43 -4.04 35.84
C GLU A 87 1.31 -3.22 34.89
N ILE A 88 0.83 -2.90 33.68
CA ILE A 88 1.52 -2.01 32.73
C ILE A 88 1.81 -0.65 33.36
N THR A 89 0.83 -0.09 34.07
CA THR A 89 0.92 1.22 34.73
C THR A 89 2.07 1.26 35.76
N LEU A 90 2.31 0.16 36.47
CA LEU A 90 3.42 0.05 37.44
C LEU A 90 4.82 0.16 36.79
N TYR A 91 4.92 -0.07 35.48
CA TYR A 91 6.19 -0.05 34.74
C TYR A 91 6.50 1.28 34.05
N ASP A 92 5.75 2.34 34.36
CA ASP A 92 6.03 3.72 33.91
C ASP A 92 6.12 3.85 32.37
N PRO A 93 5.08 3.39 31.62
CA PRO A 93 4.99 3.64 30.18
C PRO A 93 4.82 5.13 29.92
N LYS A 94 5.24 5.57 28.74
CA LYS A 94 5.10 6.98 28.35
C LYS A 94 3.67 7.34 27.95
N VAL A 95 2.95 6.38 27.38
CA VAL A 95 1.55 6.50 26.99
C VAL A 95 0.96 5.10 26.82
N ILE A 96 -0.30 4.94 27.20
CA ILE A 96 -1.08 3.73 26.92
C ILE A 96 -2.08 4.07 25.82
N ALA A 97 -2.17 3.23 24.78
CA ALA A 97 -3.16 3.34 23.72
C ALA A 97 -4.05 2.10 23.77
N ILE A 98 -5.37 2.29 23.88
CA ILE A 98 -6.32 1.19 24.02
C ILE A 98 -7.21 1.13 22.81
N ASP A 99 -7.07 0.05 22.05
CA ASP A 99 -7.86 -0.23 20.87
C ASP A 99 -8.85 -1.37 21.17
N LEU A 100 -9.95 -1.00 21.82
CA LEU A 100 -10.98 -1.94 22.23
C LEU A 100 -12.38 -1.35 22.08
N LEU A 101 -13.27 -2.19 21.55
CA LEU A 101 -14.70 -1.96 21.55
C LEU A 101 -15.35 -2.78 22.67
N TRP A 102 -16.02 -2.08 23.57
CA TRP A 102 -16.71 -2.71 24.68
C TRP A 102 -18.10 -3.17 24.25
N GLY A 103 -18.38 -4.46 24.43
CA GLY A 103 -19.75 -5.00 24.32
C GLY A 103 -20.68 -4.48 25.44
N PHE A 104 -21.77 -5.20 25.71
CA PHE A 104 -22.77 -4.81 26.71
C PHE A 104 -22.19 -4.45 28.09
N PRO A 105 -22.77 -3.48 28.83
CA PRO A 105 -22.31 -3.10 30.16
C PRO A 105 -22.26 -4.27 31.16
N GLN A 106 -21.21 -4.29 31.99
CA GLN A 106 -20.96 -5.24 33.09
C GLN A 106 -20.53 -4.44 34.34
N PRO A 107 -21.48 -3.92 35.14
CA PRO A 107 -21.20 -2.90 36.15
C PRO A 107 -20.05 -3.21 37.13
N GLU A 108 -19.91 -4.45 37.56
CA GLU A 108 -18.87 -4.86 38.53
C GLU A 108 -17.46 -4.85 37.93
N THR A 109 -17.30 -5.17 36.65
CA THR A 109 -16.00 -5.20 35.98
C THR A 109 -15.69 -3.89 35.27
N ASP A 110 -16.72 -3.14 34.88
CA ASP A 110 -16.57 -1.82 34.27
C ASP A 110 -16.04 -0.80 35.28
N SER A 111 -16.47 -0.86 36.55
CA SER A 111 -15.91 0.01 37.59
C SER A 111 -14.41 -0.22 37.78
N LEU A 112 -13.96 -1.50 37.74
CA LEU A 112 -12.54 -1.84 37.83
C LEU A 112 -11.75 -1.27 36.65
N LEU A 113 -12.31 -1.30 35.44
CA LEU A 113 -11.69 -0.69 34.27
C LEU A 113 -11.61 0.83 34.41
N CYS A 114 -12.67 1.50 34.85
CA CYS A 114 -12.64 2.94 35.08
C CYS A 114 -11.57 3.33 36.11
N ASP A 115 -11.46 2.59 37.22
CA ASP A 115 -10.47 2.86 38.27
C ASP A 115 -9.02 2.77 37.75
N VAL A 116 -8.70 1.78 36.90
CA VAL A 116 -7.34 1.64 36.35
C VAL A 116 -7.06 2.63 35.21
N LEU A 117 -8.09 3.03 34.46
CA LEU A 117 -7.97 4.06 33.42
C LEU A 117 -7.77 5.45 34.02
N ASP A 118 -8.29 5.69 35.23
CA ASP A 118 -8.10 6.92 36.02
C ASP A 118 -6.76 6.92 36.81
N SER A 119 -5.82 6.03 36.47
CA SER A 119 -4.52 5.90 37.15
C SER A 119 -3.57 7.10 36.99
N GLY A 120 -3.94 8.08 36.16
CA GLY A 120 -3.15 9.29 35.89
C GLY A 120 -2.07 9.13 34.83
N ILE A 121 -1.94 7.95 34.21
CA ILE A 121 -1.12 7.76 33.02
C ILE A 121 -1.86 8.29 31.78
N LEU A 122 -1.12 8.98 30.91
CA LEU A 122 -1.65 9.45 29.63
C LEU A 122 -2.18 8.25 28.83
N THR A 123 -3.49 8.23 28.64
CA THR A 123 -4.19 7.15 27.94
C THR A 123 -4.94 7.71 26.75
N VAL A 124 -4.72 7.13 25.58
CA VAL A 124 -5.38 7.49 24.31
C VAL A 124 -6.35 6.39 23.91
N VAL A 125 -7.57 6.76 23.53
CA VAL A 125 -8.67 5.85 23.18
C VAL A 125 -9.37 6.28 21.90
N PRO A 126 -10.01 5.35 21.15
CA PRO A 126 -10.62 5.64 19.85
C PRO A 126 -11.81 6.62 19.88
N ASP A 127 -12.63 6.55 20.93
CA ASP A 127 -13.86 7.34 21.05
C ASP A 127 -14.23 7.51 22.52
N THR A 128 -14.06 8.71 23.08
CA THR A 128 -14.36 8.94 24.51
C THR A 128 -15.85 8.92 24.83
N THR A 129 -16.73 8.90 23.82
CA THR A 129 -18.18 8.80 24.03
C THR A 129 -18.63 7.37 24.36
N ALA A 130 -17.80 6.35 24.10
CA ALA A 130 -18.08 4.97 24.46
C ALA A 130 -18.33 4.84 25.97
N TYR A 131 -19.27 3.98 26.37
CA TYR A 131 -19.84 4.01 27.73
C TYR A 131 -18.84 3.78 28.87
N ILE A 132 -17.70 3.12 28.63
CA ILE A 132 -16.64 2.99 29.65
C ILE A 132 -15.78 4.25 29.67
N TYR A 133 -15.32 4.69 28.49
CA TYR A 133 -14.41 5.83 28.37
C TYR A 133 -15.07 7.15 28.78
N ASN A 134 -16.38 7.32 28.57
CA ASN A 134 -17.08 8.54 28.94
C ASN A 134 -17.18 8.77 30.46
N GLN A 135 -16.85 7.76 31.27
CA GLN A 135 -16.80 7.86 32.72
C GLN A 135 -15.45 8.36 33.23
N VAL A 136 -14.43 8.42 32.37
CA VAL A 136 -13.06 8.82 32.71
C VAL A 136 -12.68 10.06 31.89
N PRO A 137 -12.89 11.28 32.42
CA PRO A 137 -12.77 12.52 31.65
C PRO A 137 -11.32 12.89 31.27
N GLU A 138 -10.32 12.26 31.88
CA GLU A 138 -8.90 12.53 31.60
C GLU A 138 -8.37 11.79 30.36
N LEU A 139 -9.17 10.89 29.77
CA LEU A 139 -8.80 10.15 28.56
C LEU A 139 -8.67 11.07 27.35
N ILE A 140 -7.67 10.80 26.53
CA ILE A 140 -7.43 11.53 25.29
C ILE A 140 -8.13 10.78 24.16
N GLU A 141 -9.15 11.39 23.56
CA GLU A 141 -9.76 10.85 22.34
C GLU A 141 -8.83 11.00 21.14
N GLY A 142 -8.72 10.00 20.29
CA GLY A 142 -8.25 10.14 18.91
C GLY A 142 -8.87 9.05 18.05
N HIS A 143 -9.34 9.37 16.85
CA HIS A 143 -10.05 8.38 16.04
C HIS A 143 -9.12 7.28 15.49
N VAL A 144 -9.72 6.20 15.00
CA VAL A 144 -9.03 5.02 14.47
C VAL A 144 -8.46 5.22 13.05
N GLU A 145 -7.27 4.67 12.82
CA GLU A 145 -6.60 4.59 11.50
C GLU A 145 -7.19 3.52 10.59
N LEU A 146 -8.48 3.63 10.31
CA LEU A 146 -9.20 2.74 9.41
C LEU A 146 -9.74 3.49 8.18
N TYR A 147 -9.07 4.59 7.80
CA TYR A 147 -9.38 5.34 6.60
C TYR A 147 -9.09 4.48 5.36
N THR A 148 -10.07 4.38 4.48
CA THR A 148 -9.98 3.57 3.26
C THR A 148 -10.44 4.38 2.06
N GLU A 149 -9.70 4.22 0.97
CA GLU A 149 -10.09 4.71 -0.35
C GLU A 149 -10.28 3.50 -1.27
N GLY A 150 -11.28 3.53 -2.15
CA GLY A 150 -11.53 2.48 -3.13
C GLY A 150 -12.56 1.42 -2.71
N ALA A 151 -12.64 0.34 -3.49
CA ALA A 151 -13.70 -0.67 -3.38
C ALA A 151 -13.31 -1.85 -2.47
N SER A 152 -12.02 -2.03 -2.20
CA SER A 152 -11.45 -3.13 -1.41
C SER A 152 -11.37 -2.83 0.09
N ASN A 153 -11.65 -1.60 0.51
CA ASN A 153 -11.49 -1.14 1.90
C ASN A 153 -10.08 -1.44 2.45
N THR A 154 -9.05 -1.31 1.62
CA THR A 154 -7.65 -1.50 2.04
C THR A 154 -7.17 -0.25 2.75
N VAL A 155 -6.67 -0.39 3.97
CA VAL A 155 -6.11 0.72 4.76
C VAL A 155 -4.70 1.00 4.27
N ARG A 156 -4.47 2.17 3.68
CA ARG A 156 -3.18 2.57 3.09
C ARG A 156 -2.62 3.86 3.66
N LEU A 157 -3.51 4.76 4.09
CA LEU A 157 -3.21 6.15 4.40
C LEU A 157 -3.37 6.41 5.90
N LEU A 158 -2.51 7.27 6.42
CA LEU A 158 -2.73 7.92 7.71
C LEU A 158 -4.04 8.73 7.66
N ALA A 159 -4.83 8.72 8.74
CA ALA A 159 -6.12 9.39 8.74
C ALA A 159 -5.96 10.91 8.77
N ASP A 160 -5.57 11.48 9.92
CA ASP A 160 -5.20 12.89 10.08
C ASP A 160 -4.44 13.12 11.40
N GLY A 161 -4.08 14.37 11.69
CA GLY A 161 -3.33 14.73 12.90
C GLY A 161 -4.05 14.50 14.23
N GLU A 162 -5.35 14.28 14.24
CA GLU A 162 -6.19 14.03 15.42
C GLU A 162 -6.50 12.55 15.64
N SER A 163 -5.91 11.66 14.85
CA SER A 163 -6.02 10.22 15.08
C SER A 163 -5.33 9.77 16.37
N MET A 164 -5.74 8.60 16.88
CA MET A 164 -5.11 7.95 18.02
C MET A 164 -3.61 7.78 17.78
N ALA A 165 -3.23 7.26 16.61
CA ALA A 165 -1.84 7.06 16.25
C ALA A 165 -1.06 8.39 16.21
N ALA A 166 -1.64 9.46 15.65
CA ALA A 166 -0.98 10.77 15.60
C ALA A 166 -0.78 11.35 17.01
N LYS A 167 -1.75 11.18 17.91
CA LYS A 167 -1.64 11.64 19.31
C LYS A 167 -0.56 10.87 20.08
N VAL A 168 -0.53 9.55 19.95
CA VAL A 168 0.52 8.70 20.54
C VAL A 168 1.90 9.10 20.00
N ALA A 169 2.04 9.27 18.69
CA ALA A 169 3.30 9.69 18.07
C ALA A 169 3.77 11.08 18.57
N ARG A 170 2.86 12.05 18.75
CA ARG A 170 3.19 13.37 19.33
C ARG A 170 3.70 13.27 20.76
N ILE A 171 3.11 12.39 21.57
CA ILE A 171 3.55 12.13 22.95
C ILE A 171 4.94 11.49 22.95
N LEU A 172 5.16 10.46 22.12
CA LEU A 172 6.44 9.77 21.99
C LEU A 172 7.56 10.70 21.51
N ARG A 173 7.30 11.57 20.54
CA ARG A 173 8.28 12.47 19.91
C ARG A 173 7.76 13.91 19.84
N PRO A 174 7.82 14.67 20.95
CA PRO A 174 7.40 16.06 20.97
C PRO A 174 8.22 16.90 19.98
N GLY A 175 7.54 17.67 19.12
CA GLY A 175 8.17 18.57 18.14
C GLY A 175 8.30 18.00 16.73
N LEU A 176 8.03 16.70 16.51
CA LEU A 176 7.87 16.19 15.14
C LEU A 176 6.57 16.75 14.52
N PRO A 177 6.57 17.09 13.21
CA PRO A 177 5.40 17.61 12.52
C PRO A 177 4.38 16.51 12.19
N VAL A 178 4.10 15.61 13.14
CA VAL A 178 3.23 14.43 13.01
C VAL A 178 1.88 14.79 12.37
N GLY A 179 1.26 15.87 12.84
CA GLY A 179 -0.01 16.35 12.28
C GLY A 179 0.10 16.63 10.78
N LYS A 180 1.14 17.34 10.33
CA LYS A 180 1.33 17.63 8.91
C LYS A 180 1.63 16.39 8.08
N ILE A 181 2.23 15.36 8.66
CA ILE A 181 2.51 14.09 7.97
C ILE A 181 1.19 13.35 7.75
N ALA A 182 0.37 13.25 8.80
CA ALA A 182 -0.94 12.60 8.74
C ALA A 182 -1.95 13.39 7.89
N ASP A 183 -2.02 14.72 8.03
CA ASP A 183 -2.92 15.61 7.27
C ASP A 183 -2.61 15.63 5.76
N ASN A 184 -1.39 15.26 5.36
CA ASN A 184 -1.03 15.07 3.96
C ASN A 184 -1.37 13.66 3.44
N HIS A 185 -2.10 12.86 4.22
CA HIS A 185 -2.43 11.47 3.93
C HIS A 185 -1.19 10.66 3.52
N GLY A 186 -0.17 10.65 4.38
CA GLY A 186 1.02 9.83 4.18
C GLY A 186 0.67 8.33 4.11
N LEU A 187 1.45 7.57 3.33
CA LEU A 187 1.29 6.11 3.26
C LEU A 187 1.81 5.44 4.53
N ILE A 188 1.10 4.42 5.02
CA ILE A 188 1.52 3.58 6.15
C ILE A 188 2.51 2.51 5.67
N HIS A 189 3.59 2.26 6.43
CA HIS A 189 4.66 1.31 6.07
C HIS A 189 4.54 -0.04 6.76
N TYR A 190 3.63 -0.88 6.29
CA TYR A 190 3.38 -2.19 6.88
C TYR A 190 4.54 -3.19 6.68
N GLY A 191 5.24 -3.13 5.54
CA GLY A 191 6.33 -4.04 5.23
C GLY A 191 7.59 -3.84 6.10
N HIS A 192 7.77 -2.65 6.67
CA HIS A 192 9.04 -2.22 7.24
C HIS A 192 9.23 -2.61 8.73
N TYR A 193 8.17 -2.50 9.54
CA TYR A 193 8.29 -2.54 11.00
C TYR A 193 7.93 -3.88 11.63
N ASP A 194 8.76 -4.31 12.58
CA ASP A 194 8.43 -5.30 13.60
C ASP A 194 8.21 -4.61 14.95
N PHE A 195 7.48 -5.29 15.85
CA PHE A 195 7.15 -4.77 17.18
C PHE A 195 7.49 -5.79 18.26
N HIS A 196 7.79 -5.30 19.46
CA HIS A 196 7.79 -6.13 20.65
C HIS A 196 6.34 -6.51 20.98
N ILE A 197 6.06 -7.81 21.05
CA ILE A 197 4.75 -8.34 21.45
C ILE A 197 4.95 -9.05 22.79
N LEU A 198 4.38 -8.47 23.86
CA LEU A 198 4.44 -9.03 25.21
C LEU A 198 3.07 -9.55 25.61
N LYS A 199 2.96 -10.86 25.79
CA LYS A 199 1.75 -11.44 26.37
C LYS A 199 1.62 -11.01 27.84
N PRO A 200 0.40 -11.01 28.41
CA PRO A 200 0.16 -10.65 29.81
C PRO A 200 1.12 -11.35 30.79
N GLU A 201 1.43 -12.62 30.59
CA GLU A 201 2.29 -13.38 31.51
C GLU A 201 3.77 -13.00 31.43
N GLN A 202 4.15 -12.22 30.42
CA GLN A 202 5.53 -11.80 30.16
C GLN A 202 5.82 -10.38 30.62
N LEU A 203 4.80 -9.60 31.02
CA LEU A 203 4.95 -8.20 31.42
C LEU A 203 5.94 -8.05 32.58
N ALA A 204 5.76 -8.82 33.65
CA ALA A 204 6.67 -8.85 34.79
C ALA A 204 8.11 -9.29 34.48
N LEU A 205 8.33 -9.98 33.35
CA LEU A 205 9.67 -10.43 32.93
C LEU A 205 10.42 -9.35 32.15
N HIS A 206 9.71 -8.41 31.54
CA HIS A 206 10.25 -7.42 30.61
C HIS A 206 9.81 -5.97 30.90
N PRO A 207 9.90 -5.48 32.15
CA PRO A 207 9.52 -4.11 32.48
C PRO A 207 10.39 -3.07 31.73
N GLU A 208 11.61 -3.43 31.34
CA GLU A 208 12.52 -2.57 30.58
C GLU A 208 12.01 -2.22 29.19
N ILE A 209 11.17 -3.07 28.58
CA ILE A 209 10.60 -2.84 27.26
C ILE A 209 9.40 -1.90 27.35
N ILE A 210 8.68 -1.92 28.48
CA ILE A 210 7.48 -1.11 28.72
C ILE A 210 7.86 0.34 29.10
N LYS A 211 8.88 0.46 29.94
CA LYS A 211 9.26 1.74 30.54
C LYS A 211 9.62 2.79 29.49
N GLY A 212 8.92 3.93 29.53
CA GLY A 212 9.18 5.07 28.65
C GLY A 212 8.74 4.89 27.19
N ASN A 213 8.11 3.76 26.86
CA ASN A 213 7.58 3.45 25.53
C ASN A 213 6.06 3.60 25.46
N ALA A 214 5.50 3.58 24.25
CA ALA A 214 4.06 3.50 24.05
C ALA A 214 3.61 2.05 24.13
N VAL A 215 2.56 1.79 24.91
CA VAL A 215 1.98 0.45 25.05
C VAL A 215 0.61 0.43 24.40
N PHE A 216 0.47 -0.36 23.34
CA PHE A 216 -0.80 -0.62 22.68
C PHE A 216 -1.44 -1.86 23.25
N ILE A 217 -2.66 -1.71 23.76
CA ILE A 217 -3.48 -2.79 24.31
C ILE A 217 -4.67 -2.99 23.37
N GLY A 218 -4.83 -4.20 22.86
CA GLY A 218 -5.91 -4.53 21.94
C GLY A 218 -5.90 -6.00 21.55
N THR A 219 -6.75 -6.37 20.60
CA THR A 219 -6.83 -7.75 20.10
C THR A 219 -5.98 -7.91 18.85
N LEU A 220 -5.24 -9.02 18.76
CA LEU A 220 -4.42 -9.34 17.58
C LEU A 220 -4.98 -10.48 16.74
N SER A 221 -6.05 -11.13 17.21
CA SER A 221 -6.65 -12.31 16.57
C SER A 221 -8.18 -12.28 16.47
N ASP A 222 -8.82 -11.17 16.88
CA ASP A 222 -10.27 -11.01 16.77
C ASP A 222 -10.69 -10.73 15.31
N PRO A 223 -11.47 -11.62 14.67
CA PRO A 223 -11.93 -11.42 13.30
C PRO A 223 -12.76 -10.14 13.09
N ALA A 224 -13.39 -9.61 14.14
CA ALA A 224 -14.18 -8.38 14.06
C ALA A 224 -13.32 -7.13 13.88
N ASP A 225 -12.04 -7.20 14.25
CA ASP A 225 -11.06 -6.12 14.16
C ASP A 225 -10.01 -6.37 13.06
N MET A 226 -10.28 -7.31 12.15
CA MET A 226 -9.39 -7.59 11.03
C MET A 226 -9.69 -6.70 9.84
N HIS A 227 -8.66 -6.05 9.33
CA HIS A 227 -8.73 -5.15 8.20
C HIS A 227 -7.74 -5.56 7.10
N SER A 228 -8.12 -5.27 5.85
CA SER A 228 -7.25 -5.45 4.71
C SER A 228 -6.22 -4.32 4.64
N THR A 229 -4.96 -4.71 4.42
CA THR A 229 -3.80 -3.83 4.29
C THR A 229 -3.01 -4.27 3.06
N PRO A 230 -2.08 -3.43 2.55
CA PRO A 230 -1.20 -3.76 1.44
C PRO A 230 -0.47 -5.11 1.55
N VAL A 231 -0.18 -5.56 2.77
CA VAL A 231 0.66 -6.74 3.03
C VAL A 231 -0.10 -7.93 3.60
N SER A 232 -1.29 -7.72 4.14
CA SER A 232 -2.14 -8.77 4.72
C SER A 232 -3.61 -8.42 4.57
N ALA A 233 -4.44 -9.40 4.20
CA ALA A 233 -5.89 -9.24 4.18
C ALA A 233 -6.51 -9.23 5.60
N GLU A 234 -5.77 -9.75 6.59
CA GLU A 234 -6.18 -9.92 7.97
C GLU A 234 -5.10 -9.31 8.87
N MET A 235 -5.14 -7.99 9.06
CA MET A 235 -4.31 -7.28 10.04
C MET A 235 -5.22 -6.63 11.08
N SER A 236 -4.95 -6.86 12.36
CA SER A 236 -5.70 -6.25 13.47
C SER A 236 -5.58 -4.72 13.46
N GLY A 237 -6.63 -4.01 13.88
CA GLY A 237 -6.63 -2.55 14.08
C GLY A 237 -5.46 -2.09 14.96
N THR A 238 -5.15 -2.86 16.00
CA THR A 238 -4.04 -2.55 16.92
C THR A 238 -2.69 -2.51 16.21
N LEU A 239 -2.42 -3.47 15.32
CA LEU A 239 -1.20 -3.47 14.48
C LEU A 239 -1.18 -2.32 13.49
N ILE A 240 -2.34 -1.94 12.94
CA ILE A 240 -2.45 -0.80 12.02
C ILE A 240 -2.10 0.50 12.75
N HIS A 241 -2.63 0.70 13.96
CA HIS A 241 -2.33 1.89 14.76
C HIS A 241 -0.85 1.93 15.18
N ALA A 242 -0.28 0.81 15.62
CA ALA A 242 1.14 0.72 15.96
C ALA A 242 2.04 1.00 14.75
N THR A 243 1.72 0.46 13.58
CA THR A 243 2.43 0.72 12.31
C THR A 243 2.31 2.18 11.89
N SER A 244 1.15 2.79 12.11
CA SER A 244 0.92 4.21 11.83
C SER A 244 1.79 5.09 12.74
N VAL A 245 1.87 4.78 14.03
CA VAL A 245 2.79 5.46 14.96
C VAL A 245 4.23 5.33 14.49
N ALA A 246 4.68 4.10 14.20
CA ALA A 246 6.05 3.82 13.74
C ALA A 246 6.39 4.63 12.48
N THR A 247 5.47 4.62 11.51
CA THR A 247 5.57 5.42 10.27
C THR A 247 5.75 6.91 10.56
N MET A 248 4.99 7.46 11.50
CA MET A 248 5.04 8.88 11.84
C MET A 248 6.29 9.28 12.64
N ILE A 249 6.80 8.42 13.53
CA ILE A 249 7.94 8.77 14.39
C ILE A 249 9.29 8.55 13.71
N ASP A 250 9.44 7.51 12.89
CA ASP A 250 10.74 7.14 12.35
C ASP A 250 11.23 8.18 11.34
N SER A 251 10.31 8.92 10.68
CA SER A 251 10.64 9.87 9.59
C SER A 251 11.53 9.27 8.49
N PHE A 252 11.78 7.95 8.55
CA PHE A 252 12.72 7.23 7.72
C PHE A 252 11.95 6.80 6.48
N ARG A 253 12.20 7.55 5.41
CA ARG A 253 11.56 7.47 4.09
C ARG A 253 10.19 8.15 4.07
N ASP A 254 10.20 9.45 3.72
CA ASP A 254 9.04 10.06 3.08
C ASP A 254 8.73 9.27 1.81
N VAL A 255 7.85 8.27 1.88
CA VAL A 255 7.42 7.59 0.66
C VAL A 255 6.54 8.53 -0.11
N ARG A 256 6.98 8.84 -1.32
CA ARG A 256 6.33 9.80 -2.20
C ARG A 256 5.86 9.07 -3.43
N ASN A 257 4.63 9.33 -3.81
CA ASN A 257 4.13 8.91 -5.11
C ASN A 257 4.78 9.77 -6.21
N SER A 258 5.18 9.13 -7.30
CA SER A 258 5.61 9.86 -8.50
C SER A 258 4.44 10.70 -9.04
N PRO A 259 4.71 11.87 -9.63
CA PRO A 259 3.71 12.60 -10.37
C PRO A 259 3.17 11.77 -11.54
N GLU A 260 1.87 11.85 -11.80
CA GLU A 260 1.22 11.04 -12.83
C GLU A 260 1.85 11.13 -14.23
N TRP A 261 2.28 12.34 -14.61
CA TRP A 261 2.92 12.59 -15.91
C TRP A 261 4.24 11.82 -16.06
N PHE A 262 4.94 11.55 -14.96
CA PHE A 262 6.21 10.82 -14.96
C PHE A 262 5.98 9.34 -15.30
N ASP A 263 4.89 8.75 -14.80
CA ASP A 263 4.53 7.36 -15.09
C ASP A 263 4.18 7.20 -16.58
N TRP A 264 3.43 8.16 -17.14
CA TRP A 264 3.11 8.20 -18.57
C TRP A 264 4.35 8.40 -19.44
N LEU A 265 5.29 9.25 -19.00
CA LEU A 265 6.57 9.41 -19.68
C LEU A 265 7.34 8.09 -19.74
N LEU A 266 7.46 7.38 -18.63
CA LEU A 266 8.08 6.06 -18.58
C LEU A 266 7.36 5.07 -19.49
N ALA A 267 6.02 5.08 -19.48
CA ALA A 267 5.22 4.20 -20.33
C ALA A 267 5.51 4.42 -21.82
N ILE A 268 5.56 5.68 -22.27
CA ILE A 268 5.89 6.05 -23.66
C ILE A 268 7.31 5.61 -24.01
N VAL A 269 8.28 5.84 -23.12
CA VAL A 269 9.69 5.47 -23.33
C VAL A 269 9.83 3.96 -23.48
N PHE A 270 9.28 3.18 -22.55
CA PHE A 270 9.36 1.71 -22.59
C PHE A 270 8.57 1.12 -23.77
N CYS A 271 7.40 1.66 -24.09
CA CYS A 271 6.63 1.28 -25.27
C CYS A 271 7.43 1.53 -26.56
N THR A 272 8.01 2.72 -26.69
CA THR A 272 8.81 3.09 -27.87
C THR A 272 10.03 2.17 -28.01
N LEU A 273 10.73 1.89 -26.89
CA LEU A 273 11.85 0.96 -26.86
C LEU A 273 11.41 -0.44 -27.30
N PHE A 274 10.29 -0.95 -26.76
CA PHE A 274 9.75 -2.26 -27.13
C PHE A 274 9.40 -2.34 -28.62
N VAL A 275 8.65 -1.37 -29.16
CA VAL A 275 8.28 -1.34 -30.59
C VAL A 275 9.53 -1.26 -31.47
N PHE A 276 10.53 -0.46 -31.08
CA PHE A 276 11.79 -0.36 -31.80
C PHE A 276 12.54 -1.70 -31.86
N LEU A 277 12.71 -2.36 -30.72
CA LEU A 277 13.35 -3.68 -30.62
C LEU A 277 12.59 -4.72 -31.46
N ASN A 278 11.27 -4.67 -31.39
CA ASN A 278 10.37 -5.54 -32.13
C ASN A 278 10.58 -5.40 -33.65
N LEU A 279 10.44 -4.19 -34.20
CA LEU A 279 10.62 -3.93 -35.63
C LEU A 279 12.01 -4.34 -36.15
N ARG A 280 13.05 -4.23 -35.31
CA ARG A 280 14.40 -4.66 -35.66
C ARG A 280 14.53 -6.20 -35.67
N SER A 281 13.93 -6.86 -34.69
CA SER A 281 13.95 -8.32 -34.54
C SER A 281 13.19 -9.08 -35.65
N GLN A 282 12.23 -8.43 -36.32
CA GLN A 282 11.46 -9.03 -37.42
C GLN A 282 12.33 -9.48 -38.60
N SER A 283 13.53 -8.92 -38.75
CA SER A 283 14.48 -9.31 -39.80
C SER A 283 15.22 -10.63 -39.50
N TRP A 284 15.09 -11.18 -38.30
CA TRP A 284 15.88 -12.33 -37.84
C TRP A 284 15.09 -13.64 -37.92
N ARG A 285 15.79 -14.75 -38.18
CA ARG A 285 15.22 -16.10 -38.07
C ARG A 285 14.87 -16.35 -36.59
N GLY A 286 13.59 -16.54 -36.28
CA GLY A 286 13.10 -16.66 -34.91
C GLY A 286 12.73 -15.32 -34.24
N GLY A 287 12.62 -14.23 -35.00
CA GLY A 287 12.26 -12.91 -34.47
C GLY A 287 11.04 -12.91 -33.55
N GLN A 288 10.00 -13.71 -33.85
CA GLN A 288 8.81 -13.84 -33.00
C GLN A 288 9.08 -14.31 -31.57
N LEU A 289 9.99 -15.28 -31.39
CA LEU A 289 10.38 -15.72 -30.06
C LEU A 289 11.16 -14.63 -29.33
N ILE A 290 12.08 -13.96 -30.03
CA ILE A 290 12.88 -12.86 -29.50
C ILE A 290 11.97 -11.71 -29.03
N MET A 291 10.91 -11.40 -29.77
CA MET A 291 9.93 -10.38 -29.38
C MET A 291 9.30 -10.72 -28.02
N ARG A 292 8.84 -11.95 -27.83
CA ARG A 292 8.21 -12.38 -26.55
C ARG A 292 9.21 -12.40 -25.41
N VAL A 293 10.44 -12.86 -25.64
CA VAL A 293 11.52 -12.82 -24.63
C VAL A 293 11.85 -11.38 -24.25
N SER A 294 11.97 -10.47 -25.24
CA SER A 294 12.20 -9.04 -24.97
C SER A 294 11.05 -8.39 -24.23
N GLN A 295 9.80 -8.80 -24.50
CA GLN A 295 8.62 -8.32 -23.80
C GLN A 295 8.70 -8.69 -22.32
N ILE A 296 8.89 -9.99 -22.02
CA ILE A 296 8.99 -10.48 -20.64
C ILE A 296 10.17 -9.83 -19.92
N ALA A 297 11.33 -9.73 -20.58
CA ALA A 297 12.51 -9.08 -20.01
C ALA A 297 12.22 -7.60 -19.66
N LEU A 298 11.48 -6.88 -20.51
CA LEU A 298 11.12 -5.50 -20.25
C LEU A 298 10.11 -5.35 -19.11
N LEU A 299 9.10 -6.22 -19.04
CA LEU A 299 8.13 -6.23 -17.94
C LEU A 299 8.84 -6.52 -16.61
N LEU A 300 9.75 -7.50 -16.59
CA LEU A 300 10.57 -7.79 -15.41
C LEU A 300 11.47 -6.62 -15.03
N LEU A 301 12.09 -5.94 -16.00
CA LEU A 301 12.90 -4.75 -15.76
C LEU A 301 12.07 -3.62 -15.13
N ILE A 302 10.85 -3.41 -15.61
CA ILE A 302 9.94 -2.39 -15.07
C ILE A 302 9.60 -2.69 -13.60
N VAL A 303 9.19 -3.92 -13.31
CA VAL A 303 8.82 -4.33 -11.94
C VAL A 303 10.03 -4.28 -11.01
N THR A 304 11.13 -4.95 -11.38
CA THR A 304 12.34 -5.01 -10.54
C THR A 304 13.01 -3.66 -10.39
N GLY A 305 13.02 -2.82 -11.44
CA GLY A 305 13.54 -1.47 -11.40
C GLY A 305 12.70 -0.55 -10.52
N GLY A 306 11.36 -0.62 -10.62
CA GLY A 306 10.45 0.11 -9.75
C GLY A 306 10.62 -0.27 -8.28
N THR A 307 10.68 -1.58 -7.99
CA THR A 307 10.92 -2.08 -6.63
C THR A 307 12.29 -1.66 -6.11
N PHE A 308 13.34 -1.73 -6.93
CA PHE A 308 14.67 -1.29 -6.54
C PHE A 308 14.68 0.20 -6.18
N ILE A 309 14.04 1.05 -6.98
CA ILE A 309 13.91 2.48 -6.71
C ILE A 309 13.14 2.70 -5.40
N TYR A 310 12.01 2.03 -5.21
CA TYR A 310 11.22 2.13 -3.98
C TYR A 310 12.05 1.78 -2.74
N LEU A 311 12.72 0.63 -2.74
CA LEU A 311 13.49 0.15 -1.57
C LEU A 311 14.69 1.05 -1.24
N HIS A 312 15.26 1.77 -2.22
CA HIS A 312 16.44 2.62 -2.00
C HIS A 312 16.12 4.10 -1.81
N THR A 313 15.01 4.61 -2.38
CA THR A 313 14.69 6.05 -2.35
C THR A 313 13.33 6.37 -1.74
N GLY A 314 12.49 5.38 -1.45
CA GLY A 314 11.09 5.58 -1.02
C GLY A 314 10.18 6.14 -2.12
N LEU A 315 10.61 6.18 -3.39
CA LEU A 315 9.79 6.71 -4.48
C LEU A 315 8.88 5.59 -5.01
N SER A 316 7.58 5.73 -4.79
CA SER A 316 6.57 4.83 -5.35
C SER A 316 6.23 5.24 -6.78
N ILE A 317 6.77 4.52 -7.76
CA ILE A 317 6.45 4.70 -9.18
C ILE A 317 5.28 3.79 -9.54
N ASN A 318 4.20 4.34 -10.10
CA ASN A 318 3.09 3.51 -10.58
C ASN A 318 3.45 2.85 -11.92
N PHE A 319 3.94 1.61 -11.86
CA PHE A 319 4.34 0.86 -13.04
C PHE A 319 3.17 0.26 -13.84
N SER A 320 1.93 0.33 -13.34
CA SER A 320 0.76 -0.24 -14.03
C SER A 320 0.63 0.32 -15.45
N ARG A 321 0.84 1.64 -15.62
CA ARG A 321 0.83 2.33 -16.92
C ARG A 321 1.93 1.82 -17.86
N PRO A 322 3.22 1.81 -17.48
CA PRO A 322 4.27 1.17 -18.27
C PRO A 322 4.00 -0.30 -18.65
N LEU A 323 3.54 -1.13 -17.71
CA LEU A 323 3.23 -2.54 -17.98
C LEU A 323 2.11 -2.69 -19.01
N LEU A 324 1.02 -1.95 -18.82
CA LEU A 324 -0.12 -1.94 -19.74
C LEU A 324 0.32 -1.47 -21.13
N MET A 325 1.10 -0.40 -21.21
CA MET A 325 1.51 0.19 -22.48
C MET A 325 2.45 -0.72 -23.27
N VAL A 326 3.35 -1.46 -22.59
CA VAL A 326 4.18 -2.50 -23.22
C VAL A 326 3.33 -3.70 -23.66
N GLY A 327 2.33 -4.10 -22.86
CA GLY A 327 1.35 -5.13 -23.24
C GLY A 327 0.55 -4.76 -24.49
N ALA A 328 -0.01 -3.55 -24.51
CA ALA A 328 -0.74 -2.99 -25.65
C ALA A 328 0.16 -2.83 -26.89
N ALA A 329 1.43 -2.49 -26.71
CA ALA A 329 2.38 -2.37 -27.81
C ALA A 329 2.61 -3.70 -28.55
N ALA A 330 2.64 -4.82 -27.83
CA ALA A 330 2.75 -6.14 -28.47
C ALA A 330 1.56 -6.42 -29.39
N LEU A 331 0.35 -6.14 -28.92
CA LEU A 331 -0.86 -6.25 -29.74
C LEU A 331 -0.86 -5.25 -30.91
N ALA A 332 -0.41 -4.02 -30.69
CA ALA A 332 -0.36 -2.96 -31.70
C ALA A 332 0.54 -3.35 -32.87
N VAL A 333 1.72 -3.90 -32.57
CA VAL A 333 2.65 -4.45 -33.56
C VAL A 333 1.97 -5.58 -34.34
N ASP A 334 1.37 -6.55 -33.64
CA ASP A 334 0.76 -7.72 -34.28
C ASP A 334 -0.37 -7.30 -35.26
N ILE A 335 -1.22 -6.35 -34.85
CA ILE A 335 -2.26 -5.75 -35.70
C ILE A 335 -1.66 -5.04 -36.90
N TRP A 336 -0.64 -4.19 -36.68
CA TRP A 336 -0.03 -3.41 -37.74
C TRP A 336 0.63 -4.30 -38.80
N CYS A 337 1.43 -5.28 -38.37
CA CYS A 337 2.08 -6.24 -39.25
C CYS A 337 1.07 -7.12 -39.99
N GLY A 338 0.00 -7.55 -39.31
CA GLY A 338 -1.11 -8.28 -39.95
C GLY A 338 -1.80 -7.46 -41.03
N ALA A 339 -2.07 -6.17 -40.77
CA ALA A 339 -2.68 -5.27 -41.73
C ALA A 339 -1.76 -5.04 -42.96
N GLU A 340 -0.47 -4.82 -42.77
CA GLU A 340 0.50 -4.69 -43.87
C GLU A 340 0.55 -5.95 -44.74
N ALA A 341 0.58 -7.14 -44.13
CA ALA A 341 0.56 -8.41 -44.86
C ALA A 341 -0.71 -8.58 -45.70
N PHE A 342 -1.87 -8.22 -45.15
CA PHE A 342 -3.16 -8.30 -45.84
C PHE A 342 -3.26 -7.33 -47.03
N ILE A 343 -2.79 -6.09 -46.87
CA ILE A 343 -2.75 -5.08 -47.94
C ILE A 343 -1.84 -5.56 -49.09
N ASN A 344 -0.65 -6.07 -48.74
CA ASN A 344 0.31 -6.58 -49.73
C ASN A 344 -0.25 -7.78 -50.50
N HIS A 345 -0.95 -8.70 -49.82
CA HIS A 345 -1.59 -9.85 -50.46
C HIS A 345 -2.69 -9.42 -51.47
N LYS A 346 -3.53 -8.44 -51.11
CA LYS A 346 -4.55 -7.90 -52.02
C LYS A 346 -3.93 -7.17 -53.22
N SER A 347 -2.82 -6.46 -53.02
CA SER A 347 -2.08 -5.78 -54.09
C SER A 347 -1.52 -6.78 -55.12
N HIS A 348 -0.84 -7.83 -54.65
CA HIS A 348 -0.33 -8.90 -55.52
C HIS A 348 -1.45 -9.63 -56.28
N LYS A 349 -2.60 -9.88 -55.65
CA LYS A 349 -3.75 -10.53 -56.29
C LYS A 349 -4.41 -9.65 -57.37
N LYS A 350 -4.37 -8.31 -57.23
CA LYS A 350 -4.81 -7.36 -58.27
C LYS A 350 -3.82 -7.27 -59.43
N SER A 351 -2.52 -7.36 -59.15
CA SER A 351 -1.46 -7.34 -60.18
C SER A 351 -1.45 -8.58 -61.07
N HIS A 352 -1.91 -9.73 -60.59
CA HIS A 352 -1.99 -10.97 -61.38
C HIS A 352 -3.32 -11.12 -62.17
N LYS A 353 -4.29 -10.23 -61.95
CA LYS A 353 -5.57 -10.21 -62.67
C LYS A 353 -5.66 -9.14 -63.78
N ARG A 354 -4.61 -8.33 -63.93
CA ARG A 354 -4.36 -7.47 -65.10
C ARG A 354 -3.24 -8.09 -65.90
#